data_AF-A0A851UWB2-F1
#
_entry.id   AF-A0A851UWB2-F1
#
_cell.length_a   1.000
_cell.length_b   1.000
_cell.length_c   1.000
_cell.angle_alpha   90.00
_cell.angle_beta   90.00
_cell.angle_gamma   90.00
#
_symmetry.space_group_name_H-M   'P 1'
#
loop_
_entity.id
_entity.type
_entity.pdbx_description
1 polymer ?
#
loop_
_entity_poly.entity_id
_entity_poly.type
_entity_poly.pdbx_seq_one_letter_code
_entity_poly.pdbx_strand_id
1 'polypeptide(L)' 'RDLKPENLLLDKDKNIKVADFGMAAWEAGERMLETSCGSPHYASPEIVAGKAYHGSSSDIWSCGIILFALLTGRL' A
#
# COMPACT_ATOMS: atom_id res chain seq x y z
N ARG A 1 -1.34 -3.06 2.18
CA ARG A 1 -2.29 -3.53 1.14
C ARG A 1 -3.22 -2.45 0.57
N ASP A 2 -3.53 -1.36 1.30
CA ASP A 2 -4.14 -0.13 0.73
C ASP A 2 -3.37 1.10 1.23
N LEU A 3 -2.05 1.13 1.00
CA LEU A 3 -1.21 2.26 1.37
C LEU A 3 -1.40 3.39 0.36
N LYS A 4 -1.82 4.54 0.87
CA LYS A 4 -2.05 5.77 0.12
C LYS A 4 -1.99 6.97 1.08
N PRO A 5 -1.77 8.20 0.60
CA PRO A 5 -1.66 9.38 1.47
C PRO A 5 -2.85 9.55 2.42
N GLU A 6 -4.07 9.22 1.98
CA GLU A 6 -5.29 9.32 2.79
C GLU A 6 -5.28 8.42 4.04
N ASN A 7 -4.52 7.32 3.99
CA ASN A 7 -4.37 6.37 5.09
C ASN A 7 -3.10 6.62 5.94
N LEU A 8 -2.34 7.68 5.64
CA LEU A 8 -1.16 8.11 6.40
C LEU A 8 -1.50 9.38 7.17
N LEU A 9 -1.94 9.22 8.41
CA LEU A 9 -2.30 10.33 9.29
C LEU A 9 -1.04 10.94 9.92
N LEU A 10 -1.12 12.22 10.28
CA LEU A 10 -0.08 12.93 11.02
C LEU A 10 -0.62 13.35 12.39
N ASP A 11 0.13 13.06 13.45
CA ASP A 11 -0.16 13.63 14.76
C ASP A 11 0.42 15.05 14.91
N LYS A 12 0.15 15.69 16.05
CA LYS A 12 0.61 17.05 16.36
C LYS A 12 2.13 17.23 16.32
N ASP A 13 2.88 16.14 16.51
CA ASP A 13 4.33 16.12 16.55
C ASP A 13 4.93 15.68 15.21
N LYS A 14 4.09 15.62 14.16
CA LYS A 14 4.42 15.21 12.78
C LYS A 14 4.85 13.74 12.66
N ASN A 15 4.46 12.87 13.58
CA ASN A 15 4.67 11.43 13.40
C ASN A 15 3.60 10.86 12.47
N ILE A 16 4.04 9.99 11.56
CA ILE A 16 3.15 9.25 10.68
C ILE A 16 2.45 8.13 11.47
N LYS A 17 1.14 7.99 11.30
CA LYS A 17 0.31 6.91 11.82
C LYS A 17 -0.44 6.27 10.66
N VAL A 18 -0.27 4.96 10.48
CA VAL A 18 -1.03 4.20 9.48
C VAL A 18 -2.45 3.97 10.01
N ALA A 19 -3.45 4.24 9.18
CA ALA A 19 -4.87 4.05 9.46
C ALA A 19 -5.53 3.15 8.41
N ASP A 20 -6.81 2.82 8.65
CA ASP A 20 -7.65 1.99 7.79
C ASP A 20 -7.09 0.59 7.50
N PHE A 21 -7.30 -0.31 8.47
CA PHE A 21 -6.90 -1.72 8.38
C PHE A 21 -7.98 -2.61 7.73
N GLY A 22 -9.00 -2.04 7.07
CA GLY A 22 -10.07 -2.83 6.44
C GLY A 22 -9.57 -3.82 5.40
N MET A 23 -8.40 -3.56 4.81
CA MET A 23 -7.74 -4.43 3.82
C MET A 23 -6.47 -5.13 4.34
N ALA A 24 -6.21 -5.07 5.65
CA ALA A 24 -5.10 -5.81 6.24
C ALA A 24 -5.31 -7.32 6.05
N ALA A 25 -4.24 -8.04 5.73
CA ALA A 25 -4.25 -9.49 5.70
C ALA A 25 -2.94 -10.02 6.28
N TRP A 26 -3.07 -11.16 6.95
CA TRP A 26 -1.92 -11.90 7.45
C TRP A 26 -1.40 -12.83 6.35
N GLU A 27 -0.16 -12.59 5.91
CA GLU A 27 0.56 -13.48 5.00
C GLU A 27 1.38 -14.47 5.84
N ALA A 28 0.92 -15.72 5.96
CA ALA A 28 1.58 -16.76 6.75
C ALA A 28 2.54 -17.58 5.90
N GLY A 29 3.83 -17.59 6.26
CA GLY A 29 4.85 -18.40 5.59
C GLY A 29 5.05 -17.98 4.14
N GLU A 30 5.10 -18.93 3.22
CA GLU A 30 5.29 -18.68 1.77
C GLU A 30 3.98 -18.53 0.99
N ARG A 31 2.83 -18.47 1.67
CA ARG A 31 1.53 -18.39 0.99
C ARG A 31 1.30 -16.97 0.48
N MET A 32 1.31 -16.81 -0.84
CA MET A 32 0.94 -15.57 -1.52
C MET A 32 -0.53 -15.19 -1.32
N LEU A 33 -0.80 -13.89 -1.40
CA LEU A 33 -2.14 -13.32 -1.36
C LEU A 33 -2.77 -13.36 -2.76
N GLU A 34 -4.04 -13.72 -2.85
CA GLU A 34 -4.76 -13.86 -4.13
C GLU A 34 -5.87 -12.82 -4.30
N THR A 35 -6.29 -12.17 -3.22
CA THR A 35 -7.33 -11.14 -3.27
C THR A 35 -6.74 -9.83 -3.78
N SER A 36 -7.23 -9.37 -4.94
CA SER A 36 -6.99 -8.01 -5.43
C SER A 36 -7.55 -7.00 -4.43
N CYS A 37 -6.72 -6.07 -4.00
CA CYS A 37 -7.07 -5.01 -3.06
C CYS A 37 -6.20 -3.77 -3.33
N GLY A 38 -6.57 -2.66 -2.69
CA GLY A 38 -5.82 -1.41 -2.79
C GLY A 38 -6.36 -0.45 -3.83
N SER A 39 -6.03 0.81 -3.66
CA SER A 39 -6.48 1.90 -4.53
C SER A 39 -5.72 1.87 -5.88
N PRO A 40 -6.40 1.97 -7.04
CA PRO A 40 -5.80 1.67 -8.35
C PRO A 40 -4.49 2.41 -8.67
N HIS A 41 -4.35 3.67 -8.26
CA HIS A 41 -3.16 4.48 -8.53
C HIS A 41 -1.93 4.08 -7.70
N TYR A 42 -2.12 3.34 -6.61
CA TYR A 42 -1.06 2.93 -5.68
C TYR A 42 -0.82 1.41 -5.70
N ALA A 43 -1.64 0.65 -6.42
CA ALA A 43 -1.53 -0.79 -6.54
C ALA A 43 -0.32 -1.19 -7.40
N SER A 44 0.35 -2.28 -7.04
CA SER A 44 1.45 -2.83 -7.82
C SER A 44 0.95 -3.49 -9.12
N PRO A 45 1.80 -3.60 -10.16
CA PRO A 45 1.39 -4.14 -11.45
C PRO A 45 0.84 -5.57 -11.37
N GLU A 46 1.40 -6.40 -10.48
CA GLU A 46 0.93 -7.77 -10.25
C GLU A 46 -0.46 -7.83 -9.61
N ILE A 47 -0.79 -6.89 -8.71
CA ILE A 47 -2.15 -6.76 -8.16
C ILE A 47 -3.13 -6.34 -9.25
N VAL A 48 -2.76 -5.34 -10.06
CA VAL A 48 -3.60 -4.86 -11.18
C VAL A 48 -3.80 -5.96 -12.23
N ALA A 49 -2.81 -6.81 -12.44
CA ALA A 49 -2.88 -7.98 -13.31
C ALA A 49 -3.61 -9.18 -12.69
N GLY A 50 -4.12 -9.06 -11.46
CA GLY A 50 -4.84 -10.14 -10.77
C GLY A 50 -3.98 -11.37 -10.45
N LYS A 51 -2.66 -11.20 -10.32
CA LYS A 51 -1.74 -12.29 -9.98
C LYS A 51 -1.64 -12.45 -8.48
N ALA A 52 -1.32 -13.66 -8.03
CA ALA A 52 -0.90 -13.87 -6.65
C ALA A 52 0.38 -13.07 -6.36
N TYR A 53 0.47 -12.48 -5.17
CA TYR A 53 1.54 -11.56 -4.81
C TYR A 53 1.97 -11.70 -3.36
N HIS A 54 3.20 -11.24 -3.07
CA HIS A 54 3.67 -11.04 -1.71
C HIS A 54 3.25 -9.66 -1.21
N GLY A 55 2.60 -9.62 -0.04
CA GLY A 55 2.07 -8.38 0.53
C GLY A 55 3.17 -7.35 0.78
N SER A 56 4.33 -7.82 1.24
CA SER A 56 5.51 -6.97 1.50
C SER A 56 6.03 -6.26 0.24
N SER A 57 6.14 -6.96 -0.89
CA SER A 57 6.63 -6.40 -2.14
C SER A 57 5.64 -5.39 -2.73
N SER A 58 4.34 -5.69 -2.64
CA SER A 58 3.30 -4.74 -3.03
C SER A 58 3.28 -3.49 -2.14
N ASP A 59 3.51 -3.63 -0.84
CA ASP A 59 3.53 -2.48 0.08
C ASP A 59 4.73 -1.56 -0.21
N ILE A 60 5.88 -2.12 -0.61
CA ILE A 60 7.05 -1.35 -1.05
C ILE A 60 6.73 -0.55 -2.31
N TRP A 61 6.01 -1.15 -3.28
CA TRP A 61 5.56 -0.43 -4.47
C TRP A 61 4.70 0.77 -4.11
N SER A 62 3.66 0.58 -3.29
CA SER A 62 2.79 1.66 -2.86
C SER A 62 3.57 2.76 -2.13
N CYS A 63 4.54 2.39 -1.28
CA CYS A 63 5.44 3.37 -0.64
C CYS A 63 6.25 4.19 -1.65
N GLY A 64 6.70 3.57 -2.75
CA GLY A 64 7.40 4.26 -3.84
C GLY A 64 6.54 5.33 -4.52
N ILE A 65 5.28 4.99 -4.82
CA ILE A 65 4.31 5.94 -5.38
C ILE A 65 4.03 7.09 -4.41
N ILE A 66 3.84 6.79 -3.12
CA ILE A 66 3.65 7.81 -2.07
C ILE A 66 4.86 8.73 -1.97
N LEU A 67 6.08 8.17 -1.95
CA LEU A 67 7.31 8.96 -1.89
C LEU A 67 7.42 9.90 -3.11
N PHE A 68 7.11 9.40 -4.30
CA PHE A 68 7.06 10.23 -5.50
C PHE A 68 6.05 11.38 -5.36
N ALA A 69 4.84 11.09 -4.90
CA ALA A 69 3.80 12.10 -4.71
C ALA A 69 4.21 13.17 -3.69
N LEU A 70 4.83 12.77 -2.57
CA LEU A 70 5.32 13.69 -1.55
C LEU A 70 6.46 14.59 -2.05
N LEU A 71 7.36 14.06 -2.88
CA LEU A 71 8.50 14.82 -3.40
C LEU A 71 8.14 15.73 -4.57
N THR A 72 7.14 15.36 -5.38
CA THR A 72 6.80 16.08 -6.61
C THR A 72 5.52 16.90 -6.50
N GLY A 73 4.69 16.67 -5.48
CA GLY A 73 3.40 17.33 -5.30
C GLY A 73 2.34 16.92 -6.34
N ARG A 74 2.53 15.81 -7.05
CA ARG A 74 1.61 15.30 -8.10
C ARG A 74 1.57 13.78 -8.14
N LEU A 75 0.48 13.22 -8.67
CA LEU A 75 0.28 11.80 -8.95
C LEU A 75 -0.02 11.60 -10.43
#